data_AF-A0A6J2PCQ4-F1
#
_entry.id   AF-A0A6J2PCQ4-F1
#
_cell.length_a   1.000
_cell.length_b   1.000
_cell.length_c   1.000
_cell.angle_alpha   90.00
_cell.angle_beta   90.00
_cell.angle_gamma   90.00
#
_symmetry.space_group_name_H-M   'P 1'
#
loop_
_entity.id
_entity.type
_entity.pdbx_description
1 polymer ?
#
loop_
_entity_poly.entity_id
_entity_poly.type
_entity_poly.pdbx_seq_one_letter_code
_entity_poly.pdbx_strand_id
1 'polypeptide(L)'
;MTVFVKGVWWLRREGRSRLQFHVRKAAYRVLEQHPQILGSRIAMLGLSLGSIVTFRLAVYSQVVKLRCAVCISGSHVQPIDRPMEQMMSYFEENHAKSRFDENNYLICRDLLLPIPTDPSLKVDVGRLQCPLLLVVGEDDQNWPAYESAADIKDMMERAGNSHLLTVLTYKNAGHLIEPAFSPFSRSSAFKSITAVSQKMVVLWGGEMVTHSRAQEDSWRKTLVFLKENLYGGE
;
A
#
# COMPACT_ATOMS: atom_id res chain seq x y z
N MET A 1 2.33 -21.15 -12.39
CA MET A 1 1.36 -20.11 -12.80
C MET A 1 1.37 -19.01 -11.74
N THR A 2 1.68 -17.76 -12.11
CA THR A 2 1.72 -16.64 -11.14
C THR A 2 0.29 -16.17 -10.89
N VAL A 3 -0.25 -16.39 -9.69
CA VAL A 3 -1.55 -15.81 -9.32
C VAL A 3 -1.29 -14.45 -8.68
N PHE A 4 -1.56 -13.39 -9.45
CA PHE A 4 -1.64 -12.03 -8.93
C PHE A 4 -2.92 -11.89 -8.10
N VAL A 5 -2.78 -11.65 -6.79
CA VAL A 5 -3.88 -11.06 -6.03
C VAL A 5 -3.89 -9.57 -6.34
N LYS A 6 -4.59 -9.16 -7.40
CA LYS A 6 -4.86 -7.74 -7.65
C LYS A 6 -5.84 -7.28 -6.57
N GLY A 7 -5.33 -6.60 -5.55
CA GLY A 7 -6.14 -6.04 -4.48
C GLY A 7 -6.83 -4.73 -4.86
N VAL A 8 -7.70 -4.72 -5.87
CA VAL A 8 -8.65 -3.61 -6.08
C VAL A 8 -9.98 -4.02 -5.43
N TRP A 9 -10.13 -3.75 -4.14
CA TRP A 9 -11.35 -4.11 -3.41
C TRP A 9 -12.15 -2.86 -3.04
N TRP A 10 -13.24 -2.68 -3.76
CA TRP A 10 -14.26 -1.66 -3.53
C TRP A 10 -14.91 -1.84 -2.16
N LEU A 11 -14.68 -0.89 -1.26
CA LEU A 11 -15.32 -0.85 0.06
C LEU A 11 -16.82 -0.56 -0.08
N ARG A 12 -17.67 -1.58 0.10
CA ARG A 12 -19.13 -1.41 0.27
C ARG A 12 -19.61 -2.01 1.60
N ARG A 13 -20.07 -1.10 2.47
CA ARG A 13 -20.83 -1.23 3.73
C ARG A 13 -20.10 -1.74 4.98
N GLU A 14 -20.35 -0.97 6.05
CA GLU A 14 -20.08 -1.22 7.47
C GLU A 14 -20.63 -2.59 7.94
N GLY A 15 -19.94 -3.18 8.93
CA GLY A 15 -20.21 -4.52 9.48
C GLY A 15 -19.22 -5.61 9.04
N ARG A 16 -18.23 -5.30 8.21
CA ARG A 16 -17.40 -6.28 7.48
C ARG A 16 -15.91 -6.34 7.81
N SER A 17 -15.43 -5.63 8.82
CA SER A 17 -13.98 -5.59 9.09
C SER A 17 -13.38 -6.95 9.47
N ARG A 18 -14.06 -7.70 10.35
CA ARG A 18 -13.68 -9.07 10.76
C ARG A 18 -13.73 -10.08 9.62
N LEU A 19 -14.71 -9.94 8.73
CA LEU A 19 -14.87 -10.80 7.55
C LEU A 19 -13.73 -10.58 6.55
N GLN A 20 -13.31 -9.33 6.33
CA GLN A 20 -12.26 -9.02 5.35
C GLN A 20 -10.88 -9.56 5.74
N PHE A 21 -10.51 -9.56 7.03
CA PHE A 21 -9.22 -10.11 7.45
C PHE A 21 -9.16 -11.65 7.37
N HIS A 22 -10.22 -12.33 7.82
CA HIS A 22 -10.33 -13.78 7.66
C HIS A 22 -10.28 -14.17 6.19
N VAL A 23 -10.93 -13.39 5.32
CA VAL A 23 -10.87 -13.57 3.86
C VAL A 23 -9.43 -13.42 3.33
N ARG A 24 -8.61 -12.48 3.84
CA ARG A 24 -7.22 -12.33 3.37
C ARG A 24 -6.32 -13.50 3.75
N LYS A 25 -6.39 -13.97 5.00
CA LYS A 25 -5.64 -15.17 5.44
C LYS A 25 -6.15 -16.43 4.74
N ALA A 26 -7.46 -16.54 4.53
CA ALA A 26 -8.06 -17.63 3.78
C ALA A 26 -7.62 -17.60 2.31
N ALA A 27 -7.60 -16.43 1.66
CA ALA A 27 -7.12 -16.28 0.30
C ALA A 27 -5.66 -16.68 0.16
N TYR A 28 -4.80 -16.27 1.11
CA TYR A 28 -3.42 -16.73 1.16
C TYR A 28 -3.34 -18.27 1.26
N ARG A 29 -4.10 -18.90 2.16
CA ARG A 29 -4.14 -20.37 2.29
C ARG A 29 -4.64 -21.07 1.03
N VAL A 30 -5.65 -20.51 0.36
CA VAL A 30 -6.15 -21.04 -0.92
C VAL A 30 -5.04 -21.04 -1.96
N LEU A 31 -4.25 -19.96 -2.05
CA LEU A 31 -3.12 -19.89 -2.97
C LEU A 31 -1.99 -20.84 -2.56
N GLU A 32 -1.65 -20.89 -1.29
CA GLU A 32 -0.61 -21.76 -0.74
C GLU A 32 -0.90 -23.25 -0.97
N GLN A 33 -2.18 -23.63 -0.91
CA GLN A 33 -2.65 -25.01 -1.11
C GLN A 33 -3.00 -25.32 -2.58
N HIS A 34 -2.95 -24.33 -3.48
CA HIS A 34 -3.35 -24.53 -4.87
C HIS A 34 -2.29 -25.37 -5.61
N PRO A 35 -2.65 -26.48 -6.30
CA PRO A 35 -1.69 -27.43 -6.86
C PRO A 35 -0.79 -26.84 -7.97
N GLN A 36 -1.17 -25.70 -8.56
CA GLN A 36 -0.39 -25.00 -9.60
C GLN A 36 0.47 -23.84 -9.07
N ILE A 37 0.50 -23.65 -7.74
CA ILE A 37 1.24 -22.60 -7.06
C ILE A 37 2.29 -23.24 -6.16
N LEU A 38 3.51 -22.70 -6.20
CA LEU A 38 4.52 -23.04 -5.21
C LEU A 38 4.24 -22.19 -3.96
N GLY A 39 3.70 -22.80 -2.91
CA GLY A 39 3.29 -22.08 -1.68
C GLY A 39 4.42 -21.28 -1.02
N SER A 40 5.68 -21.70 -1.20
CA SER A 40 6.87 -20.97 -0.73
C SER A 40 7.24 -19.74 -1.56
N ARG A 41 6.61 -19.54 -2.73
CA ARG A 41 6.91 -18.47 -3.71
C ARG A 41 5.67 -17.60 -3.95
N ILE A 42 5.11 -17.05 -2.88
CA ILE A 42 3.98 -16.13 -2.93
C ILE A 42 4.47 -14.70 -2.68
N ALA A 43 4.08 -13.77 -3.55
CA ALA A 43 4.27 -12.34 -3.35
C ALA A 43 2.94 -11.68 -2.99
N MET A 44 3.01 -10.53 -2.30
CA MET A 44 1.86 -9.65 -2.11
C MET A 44 2.10 -8.31 -2.78
N LEU A 45 1.14 -7.88 -3.61
CA LEU A 45 1.13 -6.55 -4.19
C LEU A 45 -0.04 -5.76 -3.60
N GLY A 46 0.27 -4.68 -2.91
CA GLY A 46 -0.70 -3.77 -2.32
C GLY A 46 -0.60 -2.39 -2.96
N LEU A 47 -1.74 -1.83 -3.37
CA LEU A 47 -1.89 -0.43 -3.76
C LEU A 47 -2.68 0.31 -2.67
N SER A 48 -2.25 1.51 -2.28
CA SER A 48 -2.98 2.36 -1.34
C SER A 48 -3.22 1.65 0.01
N LEU A 49 -4.48 1.57 0.46
CA LEU A 49 -4.88 0.78 1.65
C LEU A 49 -4.40 -0.68 1.58
N GLY A 50 -4.28 -1.24 0.38
CA GLY A 50 -3.69 -2.56 0.17
C GLY A 50 -2.26 -2.65 0.70
N SER A 51 -1.43 -1.62 0.49
CA SER A 51 -0.05 -1.58 1.02
C SER A 51 -0.02 -1.51 2.55
N ILE A 52 -0.92 -0.73 3.16
CA ILE A 52 -1.05 -0.65 4.63
C ILE A 52 -1.30 -2.05 5.21
N VAL A 53 -2.21 -2.80 4.59
CA VAL A 53 -2.48 -4.19 4.96
C VAL A 53 -1.28 -5.10 4.69
N THR A 54 -0.61 -4.94 3.54
CA THR A 54 0.57 -5.72 3.16
C THR A 54 1.70 -5.57 4.19
N PHE A 55 2.03 -4.36 4.62
CA PHE A 55 3.07 -4.13 5.64
C PHE A 55 2.77 -4.90 6.92
N ARG A 56 1.54 -4.75 7.43
CA ARG A 56 1.13 -5.41 8.67
C ARG A 56 1.12 -6.93 8.57
N LEU A 57 0.68 -7.47 7.43
CA LEU A 57 0.72 -8.92 7.18
C LEU A 57 2.15 -9.44 7.05
N ALA A 58 3.00 -8.76 6.29
CA ALA A 58 4.37 -9.19 6.03
C ALA A 58 5.22 -9.20 7.31
N VAL A 59 4.98 -8.27 8.23
CA VAL A 59 5.76 -8.14 9.47
C VAL A 59 5.20 -8.97 10.62
N TYR A 60 3.88 -8.96 10.86
CA TYR A 60 3.31 -9.51 12.09
C TYR A 60 2.48 -10.79 11.89
N SER A 61 2.18 -11.20 10.66
CA SER A 61 1.40 -12.43 10.44
C SER A 61 2.24 -13.67 10.69
N GLN A 62 1.71 -14.59 11.52
CA GLN A 62 2.29 -15.92 11.66
C GLN A 62 1.89 -16.88 10.54
N VAL A 63 0.82 -16.56 9.80
CA VAL A 63 0.26 -17.42 8.75
C VAL A 63 0.77 -17.03 7.36
N VAL A 64 0.90 -15.73 7.11
CA VAL A 64 1.27 -15.21 5.78
C VAL A 64 2.79 -15.14 5.70
N LYS A 65 3.39 -15.99 4.87
CA LYS A 65 4.83 -16.00 4.61
C LYS A 65 5.07 -15.57 3.17
N LEU A 66 5.55 -14.34 2.99
CA LEU A 66 5.78 -13.78 1.67
C LEU A 66 7.22 -13.97 1.24
N ARG A 67 7.42 -14.36 -0.01
CA ARG A 67 8.72 -14.39 -0.64
C ARG A 67 9.21 -12.98 -0.99
N CYS A 68 8.30 -12.07 -1.35
CA CYS A 68 8.56 -10.65 -1.51
C CYS A 68 7.25 -9.85 -1.44
N ALA A 69 7.34 -8.53 -1.33
CA ALA A 69 6.21 -7.61 -1.32
C ALA A 69 6.43 -6.40 -2.24
N VAL A 70 5.35 -5.92 -2.84
CA VAL A 70 5.32 -4.69 -3.64
C VAL A 70 4.25 -3.77 -3.06
N CYS A 71 4.64 -2.58 -2.62
CA CYS A 71 3.75 -1.59 -2.04
C CYS A 71 3.77 -0.31 -2.87
N ILE A 72 2.63 0.00 -3.50
CA ILE A 72 2.44 1.16 -4.37
C ILE A 72 1.62 2.20 -3.63
N SER A 73 2.16 3.41 -3.50
CA SER A 73 1.48 4.55 -2.85
C SER A 73 0.96 4.21 -1.46
N GLY A 74 1.78 3.51 -0.68
CA GLY A 74 1.44 2.99 0.63
C GLY A 74 1.98 3.81 1.78
N SER A 75 1.38 3.64 2.96
CA SER A 75 1.94 4.09 4.23
C SER A 75 2.04 2.94 5.22
N HIS A 76 3.07 2.95 6.06
CA HIS A 76 3.22 1.98 7.14
C HIS A 76 2.52 2.45 8.44
N VAL A 77 1.97 3.68 8.45
CA VAL A 77 1.26 4.29 9.58
C VAL A 77 -0.11 3.63 9.78
N GLN A 78 -0.28 3.03 10.96
CA GLN A 78 -1.50 2.36 11.42
C GLN A 78 -1.32 1.92 12.88
N PRO A 79 -2.39 1.84 13.70
CA PRO A 79 -2.30 1.31 15.05
C PRO A 79 -1.98 -0.20 15.02
N ILE A 80 -0.84 -0.59 15.60
CA ILE A 80 -0.40 -2.00 15.62
C ILE A 80 -0.96 -2.77 16.82
N ASP A 81 -1.36 -2.06 17.87
CA ASP A 81 -1.95 -2.54 19.11
C ASP A 81 -3.44 -2.91 18.96
N ARG A 82 -4.15 -2.22 18.06
CA ARG A 82 -5.56 -2.52 17.75
C ARG A 82 -5.69 -3.67 16.76
N PRO A 83 -6.73 -4.51 16.84
CA PRO A 83 -6.99 -5.53 15.80
C PRO A 83 -7.00 -4.91 14.40
N MET A 84 -6.54 -5.65 13.39
CA MET A 84 -6.52 -5.15 12.00
C MET A 84 -7.92 -4.73 11.52
N GLU A 85 -8.95 -5.35 12.06
CA GLU A 85 -10.36 -5.01 11.85
C GLU A 85 -10.73 -3.58 12.25
N GLN A 86 -10.00 -3.01 13.21
CA GLN A 86 -10.20 -1.65 13.70
C GLN A 86 -9.24 -0.65 13.03
N MET A 87 -8.46 -1.08 12.03
CA MET A 87 -7.55 -0.18 11.30
C MET A 87 -8.28 1.06 10.76
N MET A 88 -9.51 0.88 10.27
CA MET A 88 -10.28 1.98 9.69
C MET A 88 -10.67 3.04 10.71
N SER A 89 -10.85 2.67 11.99
CA SER A 89 -11.24 3.63 13.02
C SER A 89 -10.14 4.67 13.25
N TYR A 90 -8.87 4.31 13.04
CA TYR A 90 -7.77 5.28 13.12
C TYR A 90 -7.89 6.37 12.06
N PHE A 91 -8.26 6.02 10.83
CA PHE A 91 -8.48 7.00 9.77
C PHE A 91 -9.72 7.87 10.05
N GLU A 92 -10.77 7.27 10.61
CA GLU A 92 -11.97 7.99 11.05
C GLU A 92 -11.66 8.94 12.21
N GLU A 93 -10.88 8.54 13.20
CA GLU A 93 -10.44 9.38 14.32
C GLU A 93 -9.63 10.60 13.84
N ASN A 94 -8.90 10.45 12.73
CA ASN A 94 -8.09 11.51 12.15
C ASN A 94 -8.80 12.31 11.04
N HIS A 95 -10.07 12.01 10.72
CA HIS A 95 -10.76 12.58 9.55
C HIS A 95 -10.72 14.12 9.49
N ALA A 96 -10.76 14.78 10.65
CA ALA A 96 -10.72 16.24 10.79
C ALA A 96 -9.42 16.89 10.28
N LYS A 97 -8.37 16.11 10.06
CA LYS A 97 -7.11 16.58 9.46
C LYS A 97 -7.17 16.71 7.94
N SER A 98 -8.15 16.08 7.30
CA SER A 98 -8.31 16.18 5.84
C SER A 98 -8.58 17.63 5.44
N ARG A 99 -8.15 18.01 4.24
CA ARG A 99 -8.38 19.36 3.70
C ARG A 99 -8.92 19.30 2.28
N PHE A 100 -9.30 20.45 1.76
CA PHE A 100 -9.77 20.61 0.40
C PHE A 100 -8.84 21.54 -0.38
N ASP A 101 -8.70 21.29 -1.69
CA ASP A 101 -8.02 22.22 -2.60
C ASP A 101 -8.97 23.36 -3.05
N GLU A 102 -8.49 24.26 -3.92
CA GLU A 102 -9.30 25.34 -4.48
C GLU A 102 -10.50 24.87 -5.31
N ASN A 103 -10.52 23.62 -5.77
CA ASN A 103 -11.61 23.00 -6.52
C ASN A 103 -12.58 22.21 -5.63
N ASN A 104 -12.41 22.29 -4.30
CA ASN A 104 -13.16 21.52 -3.31
C ASN A 104 -12.96 19.99 -3.45
N TYR A 105 -11.77 19.56 -3.89
CA TYR A 105 -11.37 18.16 -3.92
C TYR A 105 -10.70 17.77 -2.61
N LEU A 106 -11.11 16.63 -2.06
CA LEU A 106 -10.63 16.11 -0.79
C LEU A 106 -9.18 15.63 -0.90
N ILE A 107 -8.35 16.07 0.03
CA ILE A 107 -6.96 15.65 0.23
C ILE A 107 -6.87 14.88 1.55
N CYS A 108 -6.47 13.61 1.45
CA CYS A 108 -6.49 12.66 2.58
C CYS A 108 -5.11 12.41 3.20
N ARG A 109 -4.02 12.86 2.58
CA ARG A 109 -2.66 12.54 3.08
C ARG A 109 -2.40 13.01 4.51
N ASP A 110 -3.07 14.09 4.92
CA ASP A 110 -2.94 14.72 6.24
C ASP A 110 -3.53 13.85 7.37
N LEU A 111 -4.32 12.82 7.04
CA LEU A 111 -4.78 11.80 7.99
C LEU A 111 -3.61 11.11 8.70
N LEU A 112 -2.49 10.92 8.00
CA LEU A 112 -1.32 10.17 8.48
C LEU A 112 -0.10 11.06 8.69
N LEU A 113 -0.24 12.38 8.52
CA LEU A 113 0.82 13.35 8.77
C LEU A 113 0.62 14.08 10.12
N PRO A 114 1.73 14.49 10.76
CA PRO A 114 3.10 14.05 10.48
C PRO A 114 3.28 12.55 10.75
N ILE A 115 4.30 11.91 10.14
CA ILE A 115 4.60 10.50 10.41
C ILE A 115 4.85 10.35 11.92
N PRO A 116 4.11 9.49 12.63
CA PRO A 116 4.19 9.41 14.08
C PRO A 116 5.56 8.89 14.53
N THR A 117 6.07 9.48 15.59
CA THR A 117 7.27 8.99 16.29
C THR A 117 6.95 7.83 17.22
N ASP A 118 5.70 7.73 17.67
CA ASP A 118 5.21 6.61 18.48
C ASP A 118 5.23 5.30 17.68
N PRO A 119 6.03 4.29 18.07
CA PRO A 119 6.07 3.00 17.41
C PRO A 119 4.74 2.25 17.42
N SER A 120 3.82 2.55 18.35
CA SER A 120 2.49 1.91 18.42
C SER A 120 1.57 2.30 17.25
N LEU A 121 1.90 3.39 16.54
CA LEU A 121 1.11 3.94 15.45
C LEU A 121 1.70 3.64 14.07
N LYS A 122 2.70 2.76 14.00
CA LYS A 122 3.32 2.40 12.73
C LYS A 122 3.87 0.98 12.71
N VAL A 123 3.80 0.34 11.55
CA VAL A 123 4.41 -0.99 11.36
C VAL A 123 5.93 -0.87 11.40
N ASP A 124 6.56 -1.69 12.23
CA ASP A 124 8.00 -1.84 12.31
C ASP A 124 8.53 -2.62 11.10
N VAL A 125 8.65 -1.92 9.96
CA VAL A 125 9.14 -2.50 8.70
C VAL A 125 10.60 -2.94 8.81
N GLY A 126 11.35 -2.47 9.82
CA GLY A 126 12.69 -2.97 10.13
C GLY A 126 12.74 -4.48 10.42
N ARG A 127 11.62 -5.07 10.86
CA ARG A 127 11.51 -6.52 11.12
C ARG A 127 11.23 -7.37 9.88
N LEU A 128 10.99 -6.75 8.72
CA LEU A 128 10.67 -7.45 7.48
C LEU A 128 11.80 -8.43 7.09
N GLN A 129 11.44 -9.66 6.72
CA GLN A 129 12.37 -10.74 6.38
C GLN A 129 12.37 -11.11 4.89
N CYS A 130 11.71 -10.31 4.05
CA CYS A 130 11.63 -10.56 2.62
C CYS A 130 11.89 -9.26 1.83
N PRO A 131 12.30 -9.38 0.56
CA PRO A 131 12.46 -8.22 -0.32
C PRO A 131 11.18 -7.39 -0.44
N LEU A 132 11.34 -6.07 -0.41
CA LEU A 132 10.28 -5.08 -0.50
C LEU A 132 10.58 -4.07 -1.59
N LEU A 133 9.64 -3.92 -2.51
CA LEU A 133 9.61 -2.83 -3.49
C LEU A 133 8.58 -1.77 -3.07
N LEU A 134 9.04 -0.55 -2.86
CA LEU A 134 8.19 0.63 -2.71
C LEU A 134 8.10 1.39 -4.03
N VAL A 135 6.88 1.74 -4.44
CA VAL A 135 6.60 2.60 -5.59
C VAL A 135 5.87 3.84 -5.09
N VAL A 136 6.45 5.01 -5.30
CA VAL A 136 6.08 6.26 -4.63
C VAL A 136 5.92 7.38 -5.65
N GLY A 137 4.79 8.10 -5.59
CA GLY A 137 4.62 9.38 -6.24
C GLY A 137 4.90 10.54 -5.29
N GLU A 138 5.69 11.53 -5.71
CA GLU A 138 5.99 12.72 -4.89
C GLU A 138 4.78 13.67 -4.75
N ASP A 139 3.84 13.63 -5.70
CA ASP A 139 2.60 14.42 -5.68
C ASP A 139 1.40 13.55 -5.22
N ASP A 140 1.62 12.57 -4.35
CA ASP A 140 0.54 11.79 -3.74
C ASP A 140 -0.27 12.66 -2.77
N GLN A 141 -1.53 12.90 -3.12
CA GLN A 141 -2.46 13.71 -2.31
C GLN A 141 -3.39 12.87 -1.42
N ASN A 142 -3.31 11.55 -1.47
CA ASN A 142 -4.16 10.65 -0.71
C ASN A 142 -3.46 10.00 0.49
N TRP A 143 -2.21 9.55 0.34
CA TRP A 143 -1.39 9.07 1.46
C TRP A 143 -0.01 9.75 1.41
N PRO A 144 0.68 9.94 2.55
CA PRO A 144 2.03 10.48 2.57
C PRO A 144 3.05 9.40 2.19
N ALA A 145 2.96 8.88 0.97
CA ALA A 145 3.77 7.76 0.50
C ALA A 145 5.27 8.12 0.45
N TYR A 146 5.59 9.37 0.08
CA TYR A 146 6.96 9.87 0.06
C TYR A 146 7.58 9.96 1.46
N GLU A 147 6.88 10.59 2.41
CA GLU A 147 7.34 10.67 3.80
C GLU A 147 7.40 9.28 4.45
N SER A 148 6.42 8.43 4.15
CA SER A 148 6.40 7.05 4.64
C SER A 148 7.58 6.23 4.12
N ALA A 149 7.98 6.41 2.86
CA ALA A 149 9.12 5.70 2.29
C ALA A 149 10.44 6.13 2.91
N ALA A 150 10.60 7.41 3.25
CA ALA A 150 11.76 7.90 3.99
C ALA A 150 11.86 7.26 5.38
N ASP A 151 10.78 7.27 6.17
CA ASP A 151 10.79 6.66 7.50
C ASP A 151 10.98 5.13 7.44
N ILE A 152 10.41 4.45 6.43
CA ILE A 152 10.64 3.01 6.20
C ILE A 152 12.12 2.74 5.88
N LYS A 153 12.73 3.55 5.01
CA LYS A 153 14.14 3.42 4.66
C LYS A 153 15.01 3.54 5.92
N ASP A 154 14.78 4.55 6.74
CA ASP A 154 15.51 4.77 8.00
C ASP A 154 15.30 3.63 9.01
N MET A 155 14.10 3.06 9.08
CA MET A 155 13.81 1.88 9.93
C MET A 155 14.55 0.63 9.45
N MET A 156 14.53 0.36 8.13
CA MET A 156 15.22 -0.81 7.56
C MET A 156 16.74 -0.66 7.64
N GLU A 157 17.28 0.55 7.47
CA GLU A 157 18.71 0.83 7.65
C GLU A 157 19.17 0.57 9.09
N ARG A 158 18.45 1.09 10.09
CA ARG A 158 18.75 0.83 11.51
C ARG A 158 18.68 -0.65 11.88
N ALA A 159 17.84 -1.42 11.21
CA ALA A 159 17.71 -2.86 11.41
C ALA A 159 18.73 -3.71 10.62
N GLY A 160 19.59 -3.09 9.79
CA GLY A 160 20.54 -3.81 8.92
C GLY A 160 19.90 -4.46 7.68
N ASN A 161 18.65 -4.13 7.37
CA ASN A 161 17.84 -4.74 6.32
C ASN A 161 17.76 -3.89 5.03
N SER A 162 18.64 -2.90 4.85
CA SER A 162 18.65 -2.04 3.65
C SER A 162 18.74 -2.82 2.34
N HIS A 163 19.43 -3.97 2.36
CA HIS A 163 19.60 -4.85 1.20
C HIS A 163 18.29 -5.50 0.72
N LEU A 164 17.24 -5.51 1.55
CA LEU A 164 15.91 -6.00 1.19
C LEU A 164 15.04 -4.91 0.56
N LEU A 165 15.41 -3.64 0.66
CA LEU A 165 14.57 -2.51 0.24
C LEU A 165 14.97 -1.98 -1.12
N THR A 166 14.01 -1.90 -2.03
CA THR A 166 14.09 -1.13 -3.27
C THR A 166 13.04 -0.04 -3.26
N VAL A 167 13.41 1.21 -3.55
CA VAL A 167 12.48 2.34 -3.61
C VAL A 167 12.51 2.97 -5.00
N LEU A 168 11.35 3.10 -5.61
CA LEU A 168 11.13 3.82 -6.86
C LEU A 168 10.30 5.07 -6.57
N THR A 169 10.95 6.23 -6.69
CA THR A 169 10.32 7.53 -6.48
C THR A 169 10.12 8.23 -7.82
N TYR A 170 8.90 8.69 -8.08
CA TYR A 170 8.52 9.36 -9.31
C TYR A 170 8.05 10.79 -9.02
N LYS A 171 8.84 11.75 -9.50
CA LYS A 171 8.52 13.18 -9.43
C LYS A 171 7.22 13.48 -10.16
N ASN A 172 6.38 14.32 -9.55
CA ASN A 172 5.07 14.74 -10.07
C ASN A 172 4.13 13.57 -10.42
N ALA A 173 4.35 12.36 -9.87
CA ALA A 173 3.39 11.27 -9.96
C ALA A 173 2.47 11.30 -8.74
N GLY A 174 1.22 10.89 -8.93
CA GLY A 174 0.18 10.92 -7.92
C GLY A 174 -0.05 9.55 -7.28
N HIS A 175 -1.18 9.44 -6.59
CA HIS A 175 -1.53 8.26 -5.81
C HIS A 175 -1.76 6.99 -6.65
N LEU A 176 -2.48 7.10 -7.77
CA LEU A 176 -2.96 5.94 -8.53
C LEU A 176 -1.97 5.46 -9.60
N ILE A 177 -0.78 5.00 -9.18
CA ILE A 177 0.22 4.40 -10.09
C ILE A 177 -0.22 2.99 -10.48
N GLU A 178 -1.13 2.92 -11.45
CA GLU A 178 -1.69 1.68 -12.00
C GLU A 178 -0.76 1.00 -13.03
N PRO A 179 -1.11 -0.20 -13.56
CA PRO A 179 -0.33 -0.83 -14.64
C PRO A 179 -0.13 0.09 -15.86
N ALA A 180 0.91 -0.22 -16.65
CA ALA A 180 1.24 0.57 -17.84
C ALA A 180 0.02 0.80 -18.74
N PHE A 181 -0.10 2.03 -19.26
CA PHE A 181 -1.17 2.50 -20.14
C PHE A 181 -2.57 2.59 -19.52
N SER A 182 -2.72 2.43 -18.20
CA SER A 182 -3.94 2.82 -17.49
C SER A 182 -4.24 4.30 -17.71
N PRO A 183 -5.51 4.71 -17.89
CA PRO A 183 -5.86 6.11 -18.04
C PRO A 183 -5.51 6.90 -16.78
N PHE A 184 -4.80 8.01 -16.95
CA PHE A 184 -4.48 8.93 -15.87
C PHE A 184 -5.75 9.64 -15.36
N SER A 185 -5.89 9.70 -14.04
CA SER A 185 -6.94 10.46 -13.36
C SER A 185 -6.36 11.24 -12.18
N ARG A 186 -6.29 12.58 -12.32
CA ARG A 186 -5.80 13.47 -11.24
C ARG A 186 -6.76 13.50 -10.06
N SER A 187 -8.05 13.37 -10.33
CA SER A 187 -9.12 13.36 -9.32
C SER A 187 -10.33 12.58 -9.82
N SER A 188 -11.08 12.00 -8.90
CA SER A 188 -12.30 11.25 -9.26
C SER A 188 -13.32 11.23 -8.13
N ALA A 189 -14.59 11.07 -8.47
CA ALA A 189 -15.63 10.81 -7.48
C ALA A 189 -15.33 9.49 -6.74
N PHE A 190 -15.16 9.58 -5.44
CA PHE A 190 -14.88 8.47 -4.55
C PHE A 190 -15.85 8.52 -3.35
N LYS A 191 -16.10 7.36 -2.75
CA LYS A 191 -16.80 7.30 -1.47
C LYS A 191 -15.72 7.35 -0.39
N SER A 192 -15.61 8.50 0.27
CA SER A 192 -14.62 8.70 1.31
C SER A 192 -14.72 7.61 2.38
N ILE A 193 -13.56 7.33 2.96
CA ILE A 193 -13.33 6.33 4.01
C ILE A 193 -13.90 6.81 5.37
N THR A 194 -14.27 8.08 5.46
CA THR A 194 -14.74 8.75 6.67
C THR A 194 -16.26 8.59 6.83
N ALA A 195 -16.75 8.64 8.07
CA ALA A 195 -18.17 8.48 8.44
C ALA A 195 -19.16 9.36 7.64
N VAL A 196 -18.70 10.47 7.07
CA VAL A 196 -19.45 11.24 6.06
C VAL A 196 -19.40 10.48 4.74
N SER A 197 -20.25 9.47 4.60
CA SER A 197 -20.41 8.62 3.42
C SER A 197 -21.08 9.35 2.23
N GLN A 198 -20.65 10.59 1.99
CA GLN A 198 -21.00 11.38 0.82
C GLN A 198 -20.02 11.04 -0.33
N LYS A 199 -20.55 11.05 -1.56
CA LYS A 199 -19.68 11.01 -2.76
C LYS A 199 -18.94 12.34 -2.81
N MET A 200 -17.62 12.31 -2.72
CA MET A 200 -16.77 13.48 -2.84
C MET A 200 -15.75 13.24 -3.94
N VAL A 201 -15.27 14.30 -4.56
CA VAL A 201 -14.14 14.18 -5.49
C VAL A 201 -12.87 14.16 -4.65
N VAL A 202 -12.07 13.11 -4.79
CA VAL A 202 -10.76 12.98 -4.11
C VAL A 202 -9.68 13.41 -5.10
N LEU A 203 -8.72 14.20 -4.61
CA LEU A 203 -7.51 14.54 -5.34
C LEU A 203 -6.48 13.41 -5.15
N TRP A 204 -6.10 12.76 -6.24
CA TRP A 204 -5.05 11.74 -6.26
C TRP A 204 -3.67 12.36 -6.52
N GLY A 205 -3.66 13.52 -7.20
CA GLY A 205 -2.46 14.23 -7.61
C GLY A 205 -1.82 13.66 -8.88
N GLY A 206 -0.64 14.17 -9.21
CA GLY A 206 0.17 13.82 -10.37
C GLY A 206 -0.11 14.67 -11.62
N GLU A 207 0.90 14.83 -12.48
CA GLU A 207 0.78 15.46 -13.80
C GLU A 207 0.68 14.37 -14.87
N MET A 208 -0.19 14.55 -15.86
CA MET A 208 -0.52 13.49 -16.83
C MET A 208 0.71 12.81 -17.44
N VAL A 209 1.65 13.59 -17.99
CA VAL A 209 2.81 13.03 -18.71
C VAL A 209 3.77 12.30 -17.79
N THR A 210 4.12 12.89 -16.64
CA THR A 210 5.06 12.28 -15.68
C THR A 210 4.42 11.07 -15.00
N HIS A 211 3.12 11.13 -14.70
CA HIS A 211 2.36 10.04 -14.12
C HIS A 211 2.29 8.85 -15.08
N SER A 212 1.96 9.05 -16.36
CA SER A 212 1.94 7.97 -17.35
C SER A 212 3.31 7.31 -17.51
N ARG A 213 4.40 8.11 -17.53
CA ARG A 213 5.77 7.57 -17.54
C ARG A 213 6.09 6.77 -16.28
N ALA A 214 5.60 7.20 -15.11
CA ALA A 214 5.76 6.48 -13.86
C ALA A 214 5.04 5.12 -13.89
N GLN A 215 3.83 5.05 -14.46
CA GLN A 215 3.09 3.78 -14.63
C GLN A 215 3.86 2.80 -15.53
N GLU A 216 4.39 3.27 -16.67
CA GLU A 216 5.17 2.43 -17.59
C GLU A 216 6.45 1.87 -16.93
N ASP A 217 7.26 2.74 -16.34
CA ASP A 217 8.53 2.34 -15.73
C ASP A 217 8.33 1.49 -14.47
N SER A 218 7.41 1.88 -13.59
CA SER A 218 7.12 1.13 -12.36
C SER A 218 6.54 -0.24 -12.65
N TRP A 219 5.69 -0.38 -13.67
CA TRP A 219 5.15 -1.68 -14.07
C TRP A 219 6.27 -2.61 -14.54
N ARG A 220 7.13 -2.13 -15.44
CA ARG A 220 8.29 -2.90 -15.93
C ARG A 220 9.21 -3.33 -14.79
N LYS A 221 9.59 -2.40 -13.90
CA LYS A 221 10.46 -2.68 -12.75
C LYS A 221 9.81 -3.60 -11.72
N THR A 222 8.50 -3.50 -11.52
CA THR A 222 7.74 -4.43 -10.66
C THR A 222 7.79 -5.85 -11.20
N LEU A 223 7.64 -6.04 -12.51
CA LEU A 223 7.74 -7.37 -13.14
C LEU A 223 9.15 -7.95 -13.00
N VAL A 224 10.19 -7.14 -13.17
CA VAL A 224 11.59 -7.55 -12.96
C VAL A 224 11.80 -7.99 -11.51
N PHE A 225 11.42 -7.14 -10.55
CA PHE A 225 11.52 -7.43 -9.12
C PHE A 225 10.78 -8.72 -8.73
N LEU A 226 9.54 -8.90 -9.20
CA LEU A 226 8.77 -10.11 -8.93
C LEU A 226 9.44 -11.34 -9.56
N LYS A 227 9.95 -11.23 -10.78
CA LYS A 227 10.65 -12.35 -11.44
C LYS A 227 11.89 -12.77 -10.66
N GLU A 228 12.72 -11.81 -10.27
CA GLU A 228 13.95 -12.05 -9.52
C GLU A 228 13.68 -12.65 -8.14
N ASN A 229 12.67 -12.17 -7.42
CA ASN A 229 12.45 -12.61 -6.04
C ASN A 229 11.58 -13.88 -5.94
N LEU A 230 10.72 -14.14 -6.92
CA LEU A 230 9.91 -15.37 -6.97
C LEU A 230 10.62 -16.53 -7.68
N TYR A 231 11.54 -16.24 -8.60
CA TYR A 231 12.20 -17.27 -9.42
C TYR A 231 13.72 -17.25 -9.38
N GLY A 232 14.36 -16.20 -8.87
CA GLY A 232 15.80 -16.14 -8.69
C GLY A 232 16.25 -16.92 -7.44
N GLY A 233 17.32 -17.70 -7.60
CA GLY A 233 17.89 -18.56 -6.55
C GLY A 233 17.82 -20.07 -6.85
N GLU A 234 17.86 -20.46 -8.12
CA GLU A 234 18.30 -21.82 -8.51
C GLU A 234 19.83 -21.87 -8.62
#